data_AF-A0A4C1ZD19-F1
#
_entry.id   AF-A0A4C1ZD19-F1
#
_cell.length_a   1.000
_cell.length_b   1.000
_cell.length_c   1.000
_cell.angle_alpha   90.00
_cell.angle_beta   90.00
_cell.angle_gamma   90.00
#
_symmetry.space_group_name_H-M   'P 1'
#
loop_
_entity.id
_entity.type
_entity.pdbx_description
1 polymer ?
#
loop_
_entity_poly.entity_id
_entity_poly.type
_entity_poly.pdbx_seq_one_letter_code
_entity_poly.pdbx_strand_id
1 'polypeptide(L)' 'MEQGFSKANNTNLPRIHLLMLGQFLASNKDLCSEEFRNVKTSMSPRPSYGDDAVSYVQLKREGDICII' A
#
# COMPACT_ATOMS: atom_id res chain seq x y z
N MET A 1 7.41 13.38 -6.00
CA MET A 1 6.58 12.31 -6.60
C MET A 1 7.40 11.67 -7.68
N GLU A 2 7.50 10.35 -7.68
CA GLU A 2 8.32 9.64 -8.66
C GLU A 2 7.75 9.76 -10.08
N GLN A 3 8.60 9.56 -11.08
CA GLN A 3 8.18 9.69 -12.48
C GLN A 3 7.12 8.64 -12.83
N GLY A 4 5.97 9.10 -13.33
CA GLY A 4 4.83 8.24 -13.66
C GLY A 4 3.92 7.91 -12.47
N PHE A 5 4.23 8.40 -11.27
CA PHE A 5 3.35 8.30 -10.11
C PHE A 5 2.49 9.55 -9.97
N SER A 6 1.29 9.34 -9.43
CA SER A 6 0.30 10.38 -9.12
C SER A 6 -0.11 10.29 -7.66
N LYS A 7 -0.55 11.39 -7.05
CA LYS A 7 -1.06 11.37 -5.66
C LYS A 7 -2.36 10.57 -5.61
N ALA A 8 -2.43 9.63 -4.69
CA ALA A 8 -3.65 8.87 -4.41
C ALA A 8 -4.79 9.79 -3.95
N ASN A 9 -6.00 9.52 -4.45
CA ASN A 9 -7.24 10.12 -4.01
C ASN A 9 -8.41 9.14 -4.22
N ASN A 10 -9.59 9.50 -3.75
CA ASN A 10 -10.79 8.65 -3.85
C ASN A 10 -11.27 8.37 -5.29
N THR A 11 -10.79 9.12 -6.29
CA THR A 11 -11.20 8.97 -7.70
C THR A 11 -10.24 8.13 -8.53
N ASN A 12 -8.99 7.94 -8.09
CA ASN A 12 -7.97 7.18 -8.82
C ASN A 12 -7.59 5.85 -8.15
N LEU A 13 -8.30 5.47 -7.07
CA LEU A 13 -8.19 4.18 -6.42
C LEU A 13 -9.22 3.17 -6.96
N PRO A 14 -8.86 1.88 -7.06
CA PRO A 14 -9.80 0.83 -7.43
C PRO A 14 -10.88 0.68 -6.36
N ARG A 15 -12.12 0.45 -6.79
CA ARG A 15 -13.22 0.13 -5.88
C ARG A 15 -13.10 -1.32 -5.45
N ILE A 16 -12.98 -1.54 -4.15
CA ILE A 16 -12.93 -2.87 -3.56
C ILE A 16 -14.36 -3.35 -3.34
N HIS A 17 -14.66 -4.57 -3.80
CA HIS A 17 -15.93 -5.25 -3.57
C HIS A 17 -15.73 -6.47 -2.66
N LEU A 18 -16.80 -6.91 -1.99
CA LEU A 18 -16.74 -8.01 -1.03
C LEU A 18 -16.17 -9.30 -1.63
N LEU A 19 -16.51 -9.61 -2.89
CA LEU A 19 -15.99 -10.79 -3.59
C LEU A 19 -14.48 -10.70 -3.85
N MET A 20 -13.98 -9.53 -4.22
CA MET A 20 -12.55 -9.28 -4.41
C MET A 20 -11.78 -9.48 -3.10
N LEU A 21 -12.32 -8.95 -1.99
CA LEU A 21 -11.75 -9.15 -0.66
C LEU A 21 -11.77 -10.63 -0.27
N GLY A 22 -12.88 -11.33 -0.49
CA GLY A 22 -13.00 -12.77 -0.21
C GLY A 22 -12.01 -13.61 -1.01
N GLN A 23 -11.85 -13.32 -2.31
CA GLN A 23 -10.87 -13.99 -3.17
C GLN A 23 -9.44 -13.72 -2.71
N PHE A 24 -9.13 -12.47 -2.36
CA PHE A 24 -7.82 -12.09 -1.83
C PHE A 24 -7.51 -12.86 -0.54
N LEU A 25 -8.46 -12.93 0.39
CA LEU A 25 -8.29 -13.64 1.66
C LEU A 25 -8.12 -15.15 1.47
N ALA A 26 -8.87 -15.75 0.55
CA ALA A 26 -8.77 -17.18 0.26
C ALA A 26 -7.46 -17.55 -0.47
N SER A 27 -6.92 -16.64 -1.29
CA SER A 27 -5.78 -16.92 -2.17
C SER A 27 -4.43 -16.55 -1.56
N ASN A 28 -4.40 -15.64 -0.58
CA ASN A 28 -3.17 -15.19 0.06
C ASN A 28 -2.95 -15.92 1.39
N LYS A 29 -2.08 -16.94 1.38
CA LYS A 29 -1.67 -17.64 2.61
C LYS A 29 -0.74 -16.80 3.50
N ASP A 30 -0.15 -15.75 2.93
CA ASP A 30 0.81 -14.86 3.59
C ASP A 30 0.16 -13.63 4.25
N LEU A 31 -1.14 -13.67 4.53
CA LEU A 31 -1.85 -12.65 5.32
C LEU A 31 -1.36 -12.51 6.76
N CYS A 32 -0.29 -13.23 7.12
CA CYS A 32 0.45 -13.01 8.35
C CYS A 32 0.98 -11.56 8.32
N SER A 33 0.15 -10.67 8.88
CA SER A 33 0.22 -9.23 8.76
C SER A 33 1.62 -8.70 9.01
N GLU A 34 1.98 -7.61 8.34
CA GLU A 34 3.22 -6.84 8.62
C GLU A 34 3.39 -6.52 10.13
N GLU A 35 2.28 -6.50 10.89
CA GLU A 35 2.20 -6.42 12.34
C GLU A 35 2.87 -7.62 13.04
N PHE A 36 2.58 -8.86 12.63
CA PHE A 36 3.25 -10.08 13.14
C PHE A 36 4.73 -10.13 12.75
N ARG A 37 5.09 -9.48 11.65
CA ARG A 37 6.48 -9.36 11.20
C ARG A 37 7.24 -8.20 11.86
N ASN A 38 6.61 -7.43 12.76
CA ASN A 38 7.21 -6.25 13.41
C ASN A 38 7.82 -5.25 12.41
N VAL A 39 7.34 -5.19 11.16
CA VAL A 39 7.94 -4.36 10.11
C VAL A 39 7.87 -2.88 10.50
N LYS A 40 6.73 -2.45 11.03
CA LYS A 40 6.54 -1.08 11.54
C LYS A 40 7.50 -0.75 12.68
N THR A 41 7.65 -1.66 13.65
CA THR A 41 8.62 -1.52 14.76
C THR A 41 10.06 -1.48 14.28
N SER A 42 10.40 -2.21 13.20
CA SER A 42 11.76 -2.19 12.63
C SER A 42 12.07 -0.92 11.83
N MET A 43 11.04 -0.23 11.32
CA MET A 43 11.18 0.99 10.51
C MET A 43 11.07 2.28 11.32
N SER A 44 10.24 2.31 12.36
CA SER A 44 10.03 3.50 13.19
C SER A 44 11.26 4.08 13.91
N PRO A 45 12.33 3.32 14.27
CA PRO A 45 13.50 3.92 14.93
C PRO A 45 14.45 4.59 13.93
N ARG A 46 14.21 4.49 12.62
CA ARG A 46 15.08 5.13 11.63
C ARG A 46 14.95 6.65 11.78
N PRO A 47 16.06 7.39 11.95
CA PRO A 47 16.02 8.85 12.06
C PRO A 47 15.33 9.51 10.87
N SER A 48 15.49 8.93 9.68
CA SER A 48 14.89 9.44 8.45
C SER A 48 13.41 9.11 8.30
N TYR A 49 12.83 8.26 9.18
CA TYR A 49 11.41 7.88 9.06
C TYR A 49 10.48 9.10 9.13
N GLY A 50 10.81 10.10 9.95
CA GLY A 50 10.05 11.35 10.06
C GLY A 50 10.33 12.33 8.91
N ASP A 51 11.59 12.47 8.51
CA ASP A 51 12.00 13.44 7.48
C ASP A 51 11.63 12.99 6.06
N ASP A 52 11.65 11.67 5.80
CA ASP A 52 11.26 11.06 4.52
C ASP A 52 9.74 10.76 4.45
N ALA A 53 9.00 11.00 5.54
CA ALA A 53 7.57 10.70 5.59
C ALA A 53 6.77 11.61 4.64
N VAL A 54 6.27 11.01 3.58
CA VAL A 54 5.35 11.66 2.66
C VAL A 54 3.91 11.42 3.16
N SER A 55 3.18 12.48 3.49
CA SER A 55 1.81 12.44 4.06
C SER A 55 0.72 11.96 3.09
N TYR A 56 1.12 11.41 1.94
CA TYR A 56 0.24 10.93 0.90
C TYR A 56 0.83 9.69 0.25
N VAL A 57 -0.07 8.84 -0.25
CA VAL A 57 0.27 7.66 -1.01
C VAL A 57 0.50 8.04 -2.47
N GLN A 58 1.55 7.48 -3.08
CA GLN A 58 1.80 7.61 -4.52
C GLN A 58 1.21 6.40 -5.24
N LEU A 59 0.68 6.60 -6.44
CA LEU A 59 0.10 5.53 -7.26
C LEU A 59 0.56 5.64 -8.69
N LYS A 60 1.07 4.54 -9.23
CA LYS A 60 1.26 4.33 -10.66
C LYS A 60 0.27 3.26 -11.13
N ARG A 61 -0.45 3.55 -12.22
CA ARG A 61 -1.44 2.64 -12.79
C ARG A 61 -0.89 1.93 -14.01
N GLU A 62 -0.91 0.60 -13.98
CA GLU A 62 -0.54 -0.26 -15.10
C GLU A 62 -1.76 -1.14 -15.44
N GLY A 63 -2.61 -0.64 -16.34
CA GLY A 63 -3.90 -1.27 -16.66
C GLY A 63 -4.85 -1.30 -15.46
N ASP A 64 -5.20 -2.50 -15.02
CA ASP A 64 -6.06 -2.75 -13.86
C ASP A 64 -5.28 -2.87 -12.54
N ILE A 65 -3.95 -2.77 -12.59
CA ILE A 65 -3.07 -2.89 -11.43
C ILE A 65 -2.65 -1.49 -10.96
N CYS A 66 -2.70 -1.28 -9.64
CA CYS A 66 -2.17 -0.09 -8.97
C CYS A 66 -0.91 -0.47 -8.20
N ILE A 67 0.19 0.24 -8.48
CA ILE A 67 1.47 0.12 -7.79
C ILE A 67 1.56 1.29 -6.80
N ILE A 68 1.85 0.97 -5.55
CA ILE A 68 1.85 1.89 -4.40
C ILE A 68 3.27 2.13 -3.90
#